data_AF-A0A934E175-F1
#
_entry.id   AF-A0A934E175-F1
#
_cell.length_a   1.000
_cell.length_b   1.000
_cell.length_c   1.000
_cell.angle_alpha   90.00
_cell.angle_beta   90.00
_cell.angle_gamma   90.00
#
_symmetry.space_group_name_H-M   'P 1'
#
loop_
_entity.id
_entity.type
_entity.pdbx_description
1 polymer ?
#
loop_
_entity_poly.entity_id
_entity_poly.type
_entity_poly.pdbx_seq_one_letter_code
_entity_poly.pdbx_strand_id
1 'polypeptide(L)'
;MALPPTLHDFEVALSHVDRGFDAALSVRTARHPSETQERLWLRLLAFCLFHEERLAFGPGLGEPEAPDLEARDLTGQLTRWIRVGKADPAKVQRAADQNGDARVSVLFESPAKMEAFVAEARAASLSRLQEVELVAADPKLLAELAHA
;
A
#
# COMPACT_ATOMS: atom_id res chain seq x y z
N MET A 1 -20.50 18.94 -5.32
CA MET A 1 -20.81 17.53 -5.61
C MET A 1 -19.48 16.84 -5.87
N ALA A 2 -19.14 15.77 -5.14
CA ALA A 2 -17.90 15.02 -5.37
C ALA A 2 -18.01 14.24 -6.69
N LEU A 3 -16.94 14.21 -7.48
CA LEU A 3 -16.90 13.40 -8.71
C LEU A 3 -17.00 11.92 -8.33
N PRO A 4 -17.72 11.09 -9.11
CA PRO A 4 -17.77 9.66 -8.84
C PRO A 4 -16.38 9.04 -9.05
N PRO A 5 -16.03 7.99 -8.29
CA PRO A 5 -14.79 7.25 -8.54
C PRO A 5 -14.84 6.55 -9.91
N THR A 6 -13.67 6.37 -10.53
CA THR A 6 -13.53 5.58 -11.76
C THR A 6 -13.19 4.14 -11.39
N LEU A 7 -13.91 3.15 -11.93
CA LEU A 7 -13.59 1.75 -11.70
C LEU A 7 -12.51 1.29 -12.69
N HIS A 8 -11.53 0.56 -12.19
CA HIS A 8 -10.48 -0.07 -12.97
C HIS A 8 -10.50 -1.58 -12.71
N ASP A 9 -10.44 -2.34 -13.79
CA ASP A 9 -10.37 -3.79 -13.80
C ASP A 9 -8.98 -4.19 -14.35
N PHE A 10 -8.27 -5.04 -13.61
CA PHE A 10 -6.94 -5.53 -13.96
C PHE A 10 -6.94 -7.06 -13.94
N GLU A 11 -6.38 -7.66 -14.98
CA GLU A 11 -6.04 -9.08 -15.00
C GLU A 11 -4.53 -9.20 -14.76
N VAL A 12 -4.15 -9.88 -13.69
CA VAL A 12 -2.75 -9.98 -13.25
C VAL A 12 -2.33 -11.45 -13.23
N ALA A 13 -1.30 -11.77 -14.02
CA ALA A 13 -0.54 -13.01 -13.85
C ALA A 13 0.64 -12.73 -12.92
N LEU A 14 0.53 -13.18 -11.67
CA LEU A 14 1.54 -13.01 -10.64
C LEU A 14 2.38 -14.29 -10.51
N SER A 15 3.69 -14.16 -10.70
CA SER A 15 4.66 -15.21 -10.37
C SER A 15 5.57 -14.71 -9.26
N HIS A 16 5.43 -15.26 -8.06
CA HIS A 16 6.19 -14.87 -6.89
C HIS A 16 7.27 -15.93 -6.58
N VAL A 17 8.34 -15.91 -7.36
CA VAL A 17 9.41 -16.93 -7.31
C VAL A 17 10.00 -17.12 -5.91
N ASP A 18 10.27 -16.02 -5.19
CA ASP A 18 10.83 -16.08 -3.82
C ASP A 18 9.90 -16.75 -2.81
N ARG A 19 8.58 -16.73 -3.05
CA ARG A 19 7.55 -17.37 -2.21
C ARG A 19 7.05 -18.69 -2.81
N GLY A 20 7.54 -19.06 -4.00
CA GLY A 20 7.24 -20.32 -4.67
C GLY A 20 5.77 -20.49 -5.09
N PHE A 21 5.06 -19.40 -5.43
CA PHE A 21 3.68 -19.50 -5.88
C PHE A 21 3.40 -18.65 -7.13
N ASP A 22 2.41 -19.10 -7.89
CA ASP A 22 1.84 -18.39 -9.03
C ASP A 22 0.34 -18.18 -8.81
N ALA A 23 -0.19 -17.05 -9.26
CA ALA A 23 -1.60 -16.71 -9.15
C ALA A 23 -2.09 -15.94 -10.38
N ALA A 24 -3.32 -16.23 -10.81
CA ALA A 24 -4.06 -15.39 -11.73
C ALA A 24 -5.10 -14.60 -10.91
N LEU A 25 -4.99 -13.27 -10.91
CA LEU A 25 -5.78 -12.39 -10.07
C LEU A 25 -6.60 -11.45 -10.95
N SER A 26 -7.92 -11.46 -10.77
CA SER A 26 -8.81 -10.47 -11.34
C SER A 26 -9.08 -9.40 -10.28
N VAL A 27 -8.50 -8.22 -10.45
CA VAL A 27 -8.52 -7.12 -9.49
C VAL A 27 -9.44 -6.02 -9.98
N ARG A 28 -10.45 -5.69 -9.18
CA ARG A 28 -11.32 -4.54 -9.41
C ARG A 28 -11.16 -3.51 -8.31
N THR A 29 -10.81 -2.28 -8.67
CA THR A 29 -10.57 -1.21 -7.69
C THR A 29 -11.12 0.13 -8.16
N ALA A 30 -11.57 0.93 -7.20
CA ALA A 30 -12.04 2.28 -7.44
C ALA A 30 -10.88 3.27 -7.34
N ARG A 31 -10.73 4.14 -8.33
CA ARG A 31 -9.82 5.30 -8.32
C ARG A 31 -10.59 6.52 -7.86
N HIS A 32 -10.16 7.12 -6.76
CA HIS A 32 -10.72 8.38 -6.28
C HIS A 32 -10.41 9.51 -7.29
N PRO A 33 -11.28 10.53 -7.48
CA PRO A 33 -11.01 11.61 -8.45
C PRO A 33 -9.69 12.36 -8.22
N SER A 34 -9.28 12.49 -6.96
CA SER A 34 -7.98 13.11 -6.58
C SER A 34 -6.81 12.12 -6.57
N GLU A 35 -7.04 10.85 -6.88
CA GLU A 35 -5.98 9.85 -6.98
C GLU A 35 -5.37 9.89 -8.38
N THR A 36 -4.03 10.00 -8.41
CA THR A 36 -3.28 9.97 -9.67
C THR A 36 -3.18 8.56 -10.22
N GLN A 37 -2.90 8.44 -11.52
CA GLN A 37 -2.72 7.14 -12.16
C GLN A 37 -1.50 6.40 -11.59
N GLU A 38 -0.41 7.11 -11.27
CA GLU A 38 0.78 6.54 -10.62
C GLU A 38 0.43 5.93 -9.26
N ARG A 39 -0.42 6.60 -8.46
CA ARG A 39 -0.83 6.09 -7.15
C ARG A 39 -1.73 4.86 -7.26
N LEU A 40 -2.62 4.82 -8.26
CA LEU A 40 -3.42 3.62 -8.55
C LEU A 40 -2.51 2.43 -8.88
N TRP A 41 -1.51 2.63 -9.76
CA TRP A 41 -0.51 1.61 -10.05
C TRP A 41 0.30 1.22 -8.82
N LEU A 42 0.67 2.18 -7.97
CA LEU A 42 1.36 1.90 -6.72
C LEU A 42 0.53 1.00 -5.79
N ARG A 43 -0.79 1.22 -5.69
CA ARG A 43 -1.70 0.30 -4.95
C ARG A 43 -1.73 -1.09 -5.56
N LEU A 44 -1.79 -1.21 -6.89
CA LEU A 44 -1.78 -2.51 -7.56
C LEU A 44 -0.45 -3.25 -7.38
N LEU A 45 0.68 -2.55 -7.48
CA LEU A 45 2.00 -3.12 -7.23
C LEU A 45 2.13 -3.57 -5.77
N ALA A 46 1.62 -2.79 -4.81
CA ALA A 46 1.56 -3.21 -3.41
C ALA A 46 0.68 -4.45 -3.21
N PHE A 47 -0.47 -4.54 -3.88
CA PHE A 47 -1.33 -5.72 -3.86
C PHE A 47 -0.59 -6.98 -4.34
N CYS A 48 0.21 -6.86 -5.39
CA CYS A 48 0.98 -7.97 -5.96
C CYS A 48 2.17 -8.35 -5.06
N LEU A 49 2.96 -7.35 -4.63
CA LEU A 49 4.16 -7.54 -3.83
C LEU A 49 3.84 -8.14 -2.45
N PHE A 50 2.77 -7.66 -1.83
CA PHE A 50 2.36 -8.12 -0.50
C PHE A 50 1.22 -9.14 -0.55
N HIS A 51 1.01 -9.78 -1.72
CA HIS A 51 -0.10 -10.69 -1.91
C HIS A 51 -0.09 -11.81 -0.85
N GLU A 52 -1.25 -11.98 -0.23
CA GLU A 52 -1.60 -13.04 0.70
C GLU A 52 -3.12 -13.25 0.66
N GLU A 53 -3.58 -14.35 1.25
CA GLU A 53 -5.01 -14.62 1.33
C GLU A 53 -5.76 -13.46 1.98
N ARG A 54 -6.93 -13.13 1.42
CA ARG A 54 -7.84 -12.10 1.94
C ARG A 54 -7.30 -10.67 1.94
N LEU A 55 -6.17 -10.42 1.28
CA LEU A 55 -5.74 -9.05 0.99
C LEU A 55 -6.80 -8.36 0.12
N ALA A 56 -7.20 -7.16 0.50
CA ALA A 56 -8.21 -6.36 -0.19
C ALA A 56 -7.82 -4.88 -0.25
N PHE A 57 -8.34 -4.16 -1.24
CA PHE A 57 -8.20 -2.71 -1.33
C PHE A 57 -9.08 -2.04 -0.27
N GLY A 58 -8.47 -1.12 0.47
CA GLY A 58 -9.18 -0.23 1.37
C GLY A 58 -9.84 0.95 0.64
N PRO A 59 -10.46 1.88 1.40
CA PRO A 59 -11.14 3.07 0.86
C PRO A 59 -10.18 4.11 0.23
N GLY A 60 -8.87 3.92 0.35
CA GLY A 60 -7.85 4.76 -0.28
C GLY A 60 -7.91 6.20 0.20
N LEU A 61 -7.80 7.17 -0.73
CA LEU A 61 -7.81 8.61 -0.39
C LEU A 61 -9.15 9.10 0.19
N GLY A 62 -10.23 8.30 0.13
CA GLY A 62 -11.51 8.65 0.73
C GLY A 62 -11.49 8.67 2.26
N GLU A 63 -10.61 7.89 2.88
CA GLU A 63 -10.48 7.79 4.34
C GLU A 63 -9.00 7.82 4.76
N PRO A 64 -8.46 8.98 5.12
CA PRO A 64 -7.03 9.15 5.39
C PRO A 64 -6.45 8.31 6.53
N GLU A 65 -7.29 7.84 7.46
CA GLU A 65 -6.87 6.99 8.58
C GLU A 65 -6.88 5.50 8.22
N ALA A 66 -7.66 5.09 7.22
CA ALA A 66 -7.76 3.70 6.79
C ALA A 66 -6.59 3.31 5.86
N PRO A 67 -6.11 2.05 5.90
CA PRO A 67 -5.05 1.60 4.99
C PRO A 67 -5.49 1.67 3.53
N ASP A 68 -4.50 1.69 2.63
CA ASP A 68 -4.76 1.51 1.20
C ASP A 68 -5.07 0.06 0.86
N LEU A 69 -4.47 -0.90 1.57
CA LEU A 69 -4.79 -2.31 1.50
C LEU A 69 -4.72 -2.95 2.90
N GLU A 70 -5.61 -3.90 3.15
CA GLU A 70 -5.59 -4.68 4.39
C GLU A 70 -5.93 -6.15 4.15
N ALA A 71 -5.42 -7.01 5.02
CA ALA A 71 -5.85 -8.40 5.13
C ALA A 71 -6.33 -8.67 6.54
N ARG A 72 -7.34 -9.53 6.64
CA ARG A 72 -7.92 -10.00 7.91
C ARG A 72 -8.01 -11.50 7.90
N ASP A 73 -7.81 -12.12 9.06
CA ASP A 73 -7.99 -13.56 9.22
C ASP A 73 -9.49 -13.95 9.22
N LEU A 74 -9.77 -15.22 9.54
CA LEU A 74 -11.14 -15.73 9.65
C LEU A 74 -11.91 -15.19 10.86
N THR A 75 -11.21 -14.64 11.86
CA THR A 75 -11.82 -14.02 13.05
C THR A 75 -12.11 -12.53 12.86
N GLY A 76 -11.62 -11.94 11.77
CA GLY A 76 -11.71 -10.51 11.47
C GLY A 76 -10.56 -9.69 12.04
N GLN A 77 -9.59 -10.34 12.69
CA GLN A 77 -8.38 -9.70 13.19
C GLN A 77 -7.53 -9.22 12.01
N LEU A 78 -7.02 -7.98 12.10
CA LEU A 78 -6.12 -7.43 11.09
C LEU A 78 -4.79 -8.19 11.12
N THR A 79 -4.36 -8.72 9.97
CA THR A 79 -3.09 -9.43 9.80
C THR A 79 -2.09 -8.63 8.98
N ARG A 80 -2.58 -7.73 8.12
CA ARG A 80 -1.74 -6.85 7.31
C ARG A 80 -2.38 -5.49 7.11
N TRP A 81 -1.55 -4.46 7.21
CA TRP A 81 -1.90 -3.06 6.99
C TRP A 81 -0.89 -2.46 6.02
N ILE A 82 -1.33 -1.95 4.87
CA ILE A 82 -0.46 -1.38 3.86
C ILE A 82 -0.89 0.05 3.52
N ARG A 83 0.10 0.94 3.47
CA ARG A 83 -0.03 2.31 2.96
C ARG A 83 0.80 2.46 1.68
N VAL A 84 0.32 3.28 0.74
CA VAL A 84 1.12 3.64 -0.44
C VAL A 84 1.33 5.15 -0.59
N GLY A 85 2.46 5.51 -1.18
CA GLY A 85 2.84 6.88 -1.50
C GLY A 85 3.27 7.68 -0.27
N LYS A 86 2.94 8.98 -0.26
CA LYS A 86 3.21 9.84 0.89
C LYS A 86 2.49 9.34 2.15
N ALA A 87 3.27 8.96 3.15
CA ALA A 87 2.80 8.54 4.47
C ALA A 87 3.25 9.54 5.55
N ASP A 88 2.49 9.60 6.64
CA ASP A 88 2.83 10.34 7.85
C ASP A 88 3.43 9.34 8.86
N PRO A 89 4.69 9.51 9.30
CA PRO A 89 5.33 8.61 10.26
C PRO A 89 4.54 8.40 11.54
N ALA A 90 3.89 9.43 12.08
CA ALA A 90 3.11 9.33 13.30
C ALA A 90 1.83 8.49 13.09
N LYS A 91 1.23 8.55 11.90
CA LYS A 91 0.08 7.70 11.56
C LYS A 91 0.48 6.24 11.36
N VAL A 92 1.62 5.99 10.71
CA VAL A 92 2.13 4.63 10.52
C VAL A 92 2.52 4.01 11.87
N GLN A 93 3.18 4.78 12.74
CA GLN A 93 3.45 4.39 14.13
C GLN A 93 2.16 4.01 14.86
N ARG A 94 1.13 4.88 14.79
CA ARG A 94 -0.17 4.59 15.42
C ARG A 94 -0.80 3.30 14.90
N ALA A 95 -0.74 3.05 13.59
CA ALA A 95 -1.24 1.83 13.00
C ALA A 95 -0.50 0.59 13.53
N ALA A 96 0.83 0.65 13.64
CA ALA A 96 1.65 -0.41 14.22
C ALA A 96 1.35 -0.64 15.71
N ASP A 97 1.14 0.44 16.48
CA ASP A 97 0.82 0.34 17.90
C ASP A 97 -0.56 -0.27 18.16
N GLN A 98 -1.55 0.07 17.31
CA GLN A 98 -2.92 -0.45 17.42
C GLN A 98 -3.06 -1.90 16.93
N ASN A 99 -2.15 -2.37 16.08
CA ASN A 99 -2.25 -3.67 15.43
C ASN A 99 -0.95 -4.46 15.63
N GLY A 100 -0.62 -4.77 16.89
CA GLY A 100 0.66 -5.40 17.25
C GLY A 100 0.92 -6.77 16.62
N ASP A 101 -0.14 -7.48 16.20
CA ASP A 101 -0.03 -8.78 15.51
C ASP A 101 -0.02 -8.64 13.98
N ALA A 102 -0.29 -7.43 13.45
CA ALA A 102 -0.36 -7.19 12.02
C ALA A 102 1.00 -6.76 11.45
N ARG A 103 1.28 -7.19 10.22
CA ARG A 103 2.41 -6.68 9.44
C ARG A 103 2.04 -5.31 8.87
N VAL A 104 2.82 -4.29 9.22
CA VAL A 104 2.64 -2.93 8.71
C VAL A 104 3.68 -2.67 7.63
N SER A 105 3.22 -2.28 6.44
CA SER A 105 4.10 -2.00 5.30
C SER A 105 3.78 -0.65 4.66
N VAL A 106 4.79 0.03 4.12
CA VAL A 106 4.62 1.26 3.33
C VAL A 106 5.38 1.11 2.01
N LEU A 107 4.67 1.25 0.90
CA LEU A 107 5.28 1.31 -0.44
C LEU A 107 5.33 2.76 -0.94
N PHE A 108 6.54 3.30 -1.08
CA PHE A 108 6.77 4.65 -1.55
C PHE A 108 6.92 4.73 -3.06
N GLU A 109 6.54 5.88 -3.62
CA GLU A 109 6.68 6.21 -5.05
C GLU A 109 8.15 6.39 -5.50
N SER A 110 9.10 6.52 -4.57
CA SER A 110 10.53 6.63 -4.87
C SER A 110 11.39 6.38 -3.63
N PRO A 111 12.68 6.00 -3.80
CA PRO A 111 13.63 5.92 -2.69
C PRO A 111 13.77 7.24 -1.92
N ALA A 112 13.80 8.38 -2.62
CA ALA A 112 13.92 9.70 -1.99
C ALA A 112 12.75 10.02 -1.04
N LYS A 113 11.53 9.59 -1.37
CA LYS A 113 10.35 9.78 -0.50
C LYS A 113 10.41 8.87 0.73
N MET A 114 10.88 7.64 0.57
CA MET A 114 11.12 6.72 1.68
C MET A 114 12.19 7.26 2.64
N GLU A 115 13.30 7.77 2.11
CA GLU A 115 14.37 8.38 2.90
C GLU A 115 13.89 9.61 3.70
N ALA A 116 13.08 10.47 3.06
CA ALA A 116 12.47 11.60 3.74
C ALA A 116 11.55 11.16 4.89
N PHE A 117 10.74 10.13 4.68
CA PHE A 117 9.90 9.52 5.72
C PHE A 117 10.74 8.99 6.89
N VAL A 118 11.84 8.28 6.60
CA VAL A 118 12.76 7.75 7.61
C VAL A 118 13.44 8.88 8.39
N ALA A 119 13.84 9.96 7.72
CA ALA A 119 14.43 11.13 8.38
C ALA A 119 13.45 11.81 9.33
N GLU A 120 12.20 12.01 8.90
CA GLU A 120 11.13 12.57 9.73
C GLU A 120 10.81 11.67 10.94
N ALA A 121 10.69 10.37 10.71
CA ALA A 121 10.50 9.36 11.75
C ALA A 121 11.58 9.41 12.84
N ARG A 122 12.84 9.51 12.41
CA ARG A 122 14.00 9.61 13.32
C ARG A 122 13.98 10.91 14.11
N ALA A 123 13.71 12.03 13.45
CA ALA A 123 13.60 13.33 14.11
C ALA A 123 12.50 13.34 15.19
N ALA A 124 11.39 12.63 14.92
CA ALA A 124 10.27 12.46 15.85
C ALA A 124 10.47 11.33 16.89
N SER A 125 11.62 10.64 16.90
CA SER A 125 11.93 9.53 17.82
C SER A 125 10.89 8.40 17.80
N LEU A 126 10.32 8.08 16.64
CA LEU A 126 9.31 7.02 16.48
C LEU A 126 9.98 5.64 16.35
N SER A 127 9.95 4.84 17.42
CA SER A 127 10.73 3.60 17.53
C SER A 127 10.11 2.39 16.84
N ARG A 128 8.77 2.29 16.72
CA ARG A 128 8.12 1.10 16.13
C ARG A 128 8.23 1.05 14.61
N LEU A 129 8.65 2.14 13.98
CA LEU A 129 8.96 2.17 12.55
C LEU A 129 10.17 1.28 12.17
N GLN A 130 10.92 0.77 13.14
CA GLN A 130 11.94 -0.26 12.91
C GLN A 130 11.34 -1.63 12.53
N GLU A 131 10.10 -1.88 12.91
CA GLU A 131 9.37 -3.13 12.64
C GLU A 131 8.45 -3.01 11.40
N VAL A 132 8.42 -1.83 10.77
CA VAL A 132 7.61 -1.55 9.58
C VAL A 132 8.40 -1.90 8.33
N GLU A 133 7.76 -2.62 7.42
CA GLU A 133 8.32 -2.98 6.11
C GLU A 133 8.24 -1.77 5.16
N LEU A 134 9.36 -1.11 4.91
CA LEU A 134 9.45 0.03 4.00
C LEU A 134 10.03 -0.42 2.66
N VAL A 135 9.30 -0.15 1.58
CA VAL A 135 9.69 -0.47 0.20
C VAL A 135 9.53 0.77 -0.66
N ALA A 136 10.34 0.92 -1.70
CA ALA A 136 10.17 1.98 -2.68
C ALA A 136 10.12 1.41 -4.10
N ALA A 137 9.23 1.95 -4.91
CA ALA A 137 9.16 1.66 -6.34
C ALA A 137 10.19 2.48 -7.13
N ASP A 138 10.52 2.03 -8.34
CA ASP A 138 11.26 2.84 -9.32
C ASP A 138 10.31 3.92 -9.89
N PRO A 139 10.64 5.21 -9.75
CA PRO A 139 9.82 6.29 -10.30
C PRO A 139 9.63 6.21 -11.81
N LYS A 140 10.62 5.69 -12.54
CA LYS A 140 10.53 5.54 -14.00
C LYS A 140 9.48 4.50 -14.37
N LEU A 141 9.51 3.35 -13.70
CA LEU A 141 8.51 2.30 -13.89
C LEU A 141 7.09 2.82 -13.61
N LEU A 142 6.90 3.56 -12.52
CA LEU A 142 5.58 4.13 -12.19
C LEU A 142 5.10 5.12 -13.27
N ALA A 143 5.99 5.96 -13.78
CA ALA A 143 5.64 6.90 -14.84
C ALA A 143 5.26 6.16 -16.14
N GLU A 144 6.02 5.13 -16.53
CA GLU A 144 5.72 4.31 -17.71
C GLU A 144 4.35 3.61 -17.58
N LEU A 145 4.07 3.01 -16.42
CA LEU A 145 2.77 2.39 -16.15
C LEU A 145 1.62 3.41 -16.19
N ALA A 146 1.82 4.62 -15.66
CA ALA A 146 0.78 5.64 -15.63
C ALA A 146 0.37 6.17 -17.01
N HIS A 147 1.14 5.88 -18.05
CA HIS A 147 0.86 6.25 -19.43
C HIS A 147 0.43 5.07 -20.32
N ALA A 148 0.40 3.85 -19.78
CA ALA A 148 -0.08 2.64 -20.46
C ALA A 148 -1.61 2.52 -20.39
#